data_AF-A0A847EL57-F1
#
_entry.id   AF-A0A847EL57-F1
#
_cell.length_a   1.000
_cell.length_b   1.000
_cell.length_c   1.000
_cell.angle_alpha   90.00
_cell.angle_beta   90.00
_cell.angle_gamma   90.00
#
_symmetry.space_group_name_H-M   'P 1'
#
loop_
_entity.id
_entity.type
_entity.pdbx_description
1 polymer ?
#
loop_
_entity_poly.entity_id
_entity_poly.type
_entity_poly.pdbx_seq_one_letter_code
_entity_poly.pdbx_strand_id
1 'polypeptide(L)'
;MAKKIVWLLVSCLMVLSLVIASCGNGETEEETTPVGGVDAPGTDVAPDTDKPQYGGEIVILTNTDIEVWNPGSSVGRGPEQDGIMLEQILGVDRAAGPAGTGETNYIGGVSDFKYVTGKLAESWSTPEVGVWILDIRQGVHFTNHAGFEASEFVGGREMTAEDVAYSIEWMRDNPTSVSSISEPNLMQ
;
A
#
# COMPACT_ATOMS: atom_id res chain seq x y z
N MET A 1 -49.69 24.61 35.58
CA MET A 1 -48.43 24.05 36.14
C MET A 1 -48.15 22.64 35.62
N ALA A 2 -49.13 21.71 35.66
CA ALA A 2 -48.97 20.35 35.14
C ALA A 2 -48.51 20.24 33.67
N LYS A 3 -49.02 21.09 32.75
CA LYS A 3 -48.63 21.07 31.33
C LYS A 3 -47.15 21.38 31.09
N LYS A 4 -46.54 22.24 31.91
CA LYS A 4 -45.11 22.57 31.81
C LYS A 4 -44.23 21.43 32.34
N ILE A 5 -44.69 20.75 33.41
CA ILE A 5 -44.01 19.57 33.99
C ILE A 5 -44.04 18.40 32.99
N VAL A 6 -45.18 18.16 32.35
CA VAL A 6 -45.31 17.12 31.32
C VAL A 6 -44.37 17.39 30.13
N TRP A 7 -44.26 18.63 29.68
CA TRP A 7 -43.34 18.99 28.60
C TRP A 7 -41.87 18.79 28.95
N LEU A 8 -41.51 19.08 30.21
CA LEU A 8 -40.14 18.89 30.71
C LEU A 8 -39.80 17.39 30.83
N LEU A 9 -40.75 16.57 31.29
CA LEU A 9 -40.58 15.11 31.33
C LEU A 9 -40.42 14.49 29.94
N VAL A 10 -41.20 14.93 28.95
CA VAL A 10 -41.07 14.44 27.56
C VAL A 10 -39.73 14.82 26.95
N SER A 11 -39.26 16.05 27.17
CA SER A 11 -37.94 16.48 26.71
C SER A 11 -36.82 15.69 27.39
N CYS A 12 -36.94 15.41 28.69
CA CYS A 12 -35.96 14.63 29.43
C CYS A 12 -35.93 13.16 28.97
N LEU A 13 -37.08 12.59 28.63
CA LEU A 13 -37.21 11.22 28.13
C LEU A 13 -36.56 11.07 26.74
N MET A 14 -36.71 12.06 25.86
CA MET A 14 -36.06 12.04 24.55
C MET A 14 -34.53 12.09 24.67
N VAL A 15 -33.98 12.93 25.56
CA VAL A 15 -32.54 13.00 25.78
C VAL A 15 -32.03 11.68 26.37
N LEU A 16 -32.76 11.08 27.32
CA LEU A 16 -32.38 9.78 27.89
C LEU A 16 -32.34 8.66 26.84
N SER A 17 -33.28 8.64 25.90
CA SER A 17 -33.28 7.66 24.81
C SER A 17 -32.09 7.81 23.85
N LEU A 18 -31.61 9.04 23.61
CA LEU A 18 -30.38 9.25 22.82
C LEU A 18 -29.12 8.80 23.59
N VAL A 19 -29.08 8.98 24.92
CA VAL A 19 -27.94 8.52 25.74
C VAL A 19 -27.88 6.99 25.79
N ILE A 20 -29.01 6.29 25.93
CA ILE A 20 -29.03 4.82 25.96
C ILE A 20 -28.68 4.22 24.58
N ALA A 21 -29.10 4.85 23.48
CA ALA A 21 -28.69 4.44 22.13
C ALA A 21 -27.21 4.75 21.84
N SER A 22 -26.65 5.81 22.43
CA SER A 22 -25.22 6.14 22.34
C SER A 22 -24.35 5.26 23.25
N CYS A 23 -24.90 4.74 24.34
CA CYS A 23 -24.29 3.68 25.16
C CYS A 23 -24.61 2.29 24.56
N GLY A 24 -24.52 2.20 23.23
CA GLY A 24 -24.64 0.96 22.49
C GLY A 24 -23.68 -0.09 23.04
N ASN A 25 -24.27 -1.22 23.41
CA ASN A 25 -23.74 -2.57 23.27
C ASN A 25 -22.21 -2.68 23.41
N GLY A 26 -21.75 -2.72 24.66
CA GLY A 26 -20.44 -3.28 24.97
C GLY A 26 -20.43 -4.75 24.56
N GLU A 27 -20.02 -5.03 23.32
CA GLU A 27 -19.28 -6.24 23.06
C GLU A 27 -18.11 -6.27 24.03
N THR A 28 -18.02 -7.37 24.77
CA THR A 28 -16.88 -7.70 25.61
C THR A 28 -15.64 -7.67 24.72
N GLU A 29 -14.90 -6.56 24.75
CA GLU A 29 -13.50 -6.53 24.35
C GLU A 29 -12.79 -7.55 25.25
N GLU A 30 -12.40 -8.69 24.66
CA GLU A 30 -11.36 -9.51 25.24
C GLU A 30 -10.10 -8.64 25.34
N GLU A 31 -9.68 -8.48 26.58
CA GLU A 31 -8.46 -7.85 27.02
C GLU A 31 -7.27 -8.46 26.25
N THR A 32 -6.76 -7.77 25.24
CA THR A 32 -5.48 -8.14 24.63
C THR A 32 -4.39 -7.85 25.65
N THR A 33 -3.99 -8.88 26.37
CA THR A 33 -2.74 -8.89 27.13
C THR A 33 -1.57 -8.60 26.19
N PRO A 34 -0.54 -7.85 26.63
CA PRO A 34 0.67 -7.68 25.84
C PRO A 34 1.42 -9.02 25.87
N VAL A 35 1.37 -9.79 24.78
CA VAL A 35 2.18 -11.02 24.65
C VAL A 35 3.60 -10.62 24.25
N GLY A 36 4.37 -10.24 25.27
CA GLY A 36 5.79 -10.54 25.31
C GLY A 36 5.99 -11.82 26.14
N GLY A 37 6.47 -12.89 25.51
CA GLY A 37 7.03 -14.05 26.21
C GLY A 37 6.44 -15.42 25.88
N VAL A 38 7.14 -16.14 25.00
CA VAL A 38 7.51 -17.57 25.03
C VAL A 38 6.46 -18.63 25.44
N ASP A 39 6.16 -19.51 24.46
CA ASP A 39 5.64 -20.89 24.54
C ASP A 39 4.32 -21.16 25.27
N ALA A 40 3.22 -21.11 24.51
CA ALA A 40 2.07 -21.97 24.72
C ALA A 40 1.80 -22.76 23.43
N PRO A 41 1.59 -24.10 23.47
CA PRO A 41 1.27 -24.86 22.27
C PRO A 41 -0.14 -24.46 21.81
N GLY A 42 -0.18 -23.61 20.79
CA GLY A 42 -1.42 -23.26 20.09
C GLY A 42 -2.07 -24.54 19.57
N THR A 43 -3.38 -24.64 19.76
CA THR A 43 -4.17 -25.71 19.16
C THR A 43 -4.03 -25.57 17.64
N ASP A 44 -3.48 -26.58 16.96
CA ASP A 44 -3.40 -26.65 15.50
C ASP A 44 -4.81 -26.69 14.91
N VAL A 45 -5.40 -25.51 14.70
CA VAL A 45 -6.60 -25.37 13.89
C VAL A 45 -6.13 -25.31 12.44
N ALA A 46 -6.54 -26.29 11.64
CA ALA A 46 -6.24 -26.31 10.22
C ALA A 46 -6.71 -24.99 9.58
N PRO A 47 -5.87 -24.32 8.77
CA PRO A 47 -6.22 -23.04 8.18
C PRO A 47 -7.44 -23.17 7.24
N ASP A 48 -8.42 -22.29 7.44
CA ASP A 48 -9.57 -22.16 6.55
C ASP A 48 -9.10 -21.51 5.24
N THR A 49 -8.96 -22.32 4.18
CA THR A 49 -8.42 -21.86 2.89
C THR A 49 -9.36 -20.92 2.14
N ASP A 50 -10.63 -20.83 2.56
CA ASP A 50 -11.64 -19.98 1.92
C ASP A 50 -11.67 -18.56 2.50
N LYS A 51 -10.87 -18.27 3.53
CA LYS A 51 -10.77 -16.96 4.17
C LYS A 51 -9.33 -16.47 4.26
N PRO A 52 -9.10 -15.14 4.22
CA PRO A 52 -7.77 -14.59 4.44
C PRO A 52 -7.23 -14.99 5.81
N GLN A 53 -5.99 -15.48 5.83
CA GLN A 53 -5.26 -15.76 7.06
C GLN A 53 -4.43 -14.52 7.41
N TYR A 54 -4.62 -14.01 8.63
CA TYR A 54 -3.92 -12.83 9.13
C TYR A 54 -2.96 -13.21 10.26
N GLY A 55 -1.86 -12.47 10.37
CA GLY A 55 -0.82 -12.73 11.34
C GLY A 55 0.21 -13.75 10.84
N GLY A 56 1.43 -13.64 11.36
CA GLY A 56 2.58 -14.44 10.96
C GLY A 56 3.81 -13.60 10.65
N GLU A 57 4.93 -14.28 10.47
CA GLU A 57 6.20 -13.69 10.09
C GLU A 57 6.70 -14.37 8.81
N ILE A 58 7.09 -13.56 7.83
CA ILE A 58 7.77 -14.06 6.63
C ILE A 58 9.24 -13.71 6.72
N VAL A 59 10.09 -14.74 6.70
CA VAL A 59 11.54 -14.58 6.63
C VAL A 59 11.96 -14.73 5.18
N ILE A 60 12.33 -13.62 4.55
CA ILE A 60 12.84 -13.59 3.17
C ILE A 60 14.36 -13.61 3.23
N LEU A 61 14.97 -14.67 2.69
CA LEU A 61 16.43 -14.78 2.58
C LEU A 61 16.90 -14.15 1.27
N THR A 62 17.73 -13.12 1.37
CA THR A 62 18.41 -12.50 0.23
C THR A 62 19.90 -12.86 0.25
N ASN A 63 20.54 -12.86 -0.93
CA ASN A 63 21.97 -13.12 -1.07
C ASN A 63 22.83 -11.85 -0.98
N THR A 64 22.22 -10.68 -1.03
CA THR A 64 22.84 -9.36 -0.91
C THR A 64 21.99 -8.45 -0.03
N ASP A 65 22.62 -7.41 0.51
CA ASP A 65 21.95 -6.36 1.28
C ASP A 65 21.25 -5.34 0.35
N ILE A 66 20.45 -4.44 0.93
CA ILE A 66 19.95 -3.25 0.22
C ILE A 66 21.09 -2.23 0.13
N GLU A 67 21.48 -1.89 -1.09
CA GLU A 67 22.63 -1.00 -1.34
C GLU A 67 22.19 0.44 -1.64
N VAL A 68 20.94 0.62 -2.09
CA VAL A 68 20.41 1.90 -2.57
C VAL A 68 19.00 2.11 -2.03
N TRP A 69 18.71 3.30 -1.50
CA TRP A 69 17.38 3.66 -0.98
C TRP A 69 16.58 4.53 -1.96
N ASN A 70 17.26 5.11 -2.95
CA ASN A 70 16.63 5.71 -4.12
C ASN A 70 16.87 4.80 -5.33
N PRO A 71 15.90 3.99 -5.74
CA PRO A 71 16.10 3.08 -6.86
C PRO A 71 16.25 3.78 -8.21
N GLY A 72 15.86 5.05 -8.29
CA GLY A 72 16.10 5.87 -9.47
C GLY A 72 17.57 6.28 -9.65
N SER A 73 18.42 6.22 -8.61
CA SER A 73 19.75 6.86 -8.63
C SER A 73 20.94 5.97 -9.01
N SER A 74 20.78 4.66 -9.08
CA SER A 74 21.90 3.76 -9.41
C SER A 74 21.43 2.32 -9.61
N VAL A 75 22.21 1.56 -10.36
CA VAL A 75 22.03 0.10 -10.49
C VAL A 75 22.46 -0.57 -9.19
N GLY A 76 21.54 -1.26 -8.53
CA GLY A 76 21.78 -1.97 -7.26
C GLY A 76 20.49 -2.59 -6.73
N ARG A 77 20.57 -3.33 -5.62
CA ARG A 77 19.37 -3.84 -4.93
C ARG A 77 18.74 -2.72 -4.10
N GLY A 78 17.49 -2.37 -4.42
CA GLY A 78 16.74 -1.30 -3.77
C GLY A 78 15.41 -1.75 -3.14
N PRO A 79 14.74 -0.86 -2.39
CA PRO A 79 13.51 -1.12 -1.64
C PRO A 79 12.26 -1.42 -2.52
N GLU A 80 12.33 -1.13 -3.81
CA GLU A 80 11.29 -1.38 -4.81
C GLU A 80 11.28 -2.81 -5.36
N GLN A 81 12.43 -3.50 -5.35
CA GLN A 81 12.57 -4.78 -6.06
C GLN A 81 11.69 -5.90 -5.50
N ASP A 82 11.34 -5.80 -4.23
CA ASP A 82 10.46 -6.77 -3.57
C ASP A 82 9.02 -6.23 -3.41
N GLY A 83 8.75 -4.98 -3.79
CA GLY A 83 7.44 -4.34 -3.60
C GLY A 83 7.02 -4.20 -2.14
N ILE A 84 7.97 -4.26 -1.19
CA ILE A 84 7.70 -4.25 0.25
C ILE A 84 7.58 -2.81 0.78
N MET A 85 8.40 -1.90 0.25
CA MET A 85 8.55 -0.54 0.78
C MET A 85 8.08 0.55 -0.18
N LEU A 86 8.27 0.35 -1.49
CA LEU A 86 7.83 1.25 -2.55
C LEU A 86 6.93 0.49 -3.52
N GLU A 87 5.91 1.16 -4.05
CA GLU A 87 5.02 0.62 -5.08
C GLU A 87 5.34 1.21 -6.46
N GLN A 88 5.14 0.41 -7.50
CA GLN A 88 5.43 0.80 -8.87
C GLN A 88 4.24 1.57 -9.50
N ILE A 89 4.51 2.36 -10.54
CA ILE A 89 3.44 3.04 -11.29
C ILE A 89 2.56 2.02 -12.04
N LEU A 90 3.24 1.10 -12.74
CA LEU A 90 2.66 -0.04 -13.44
C LEU A 90 3.32 -1.30 -12.91
N GLY A 91 2.61 -2.42 -13.01
CA GLY A 91 3.07 -3.72 -12.55
C GLY A 91 2.96 -4.79 -13.62
N VAL A 92 3.21 -6.02 -13.16
CA VAL A 92 3.18 -7.23 -13.97
C VAL A 92 1.97 -8.07 -13.59
N ASP A 93 1.26 -8.62 -14.58
CA ASP A 93 0.17 -9.56 -14.34
C ASP A 93 0.68 -10.87 -13.69
N ARG A 94 0.54 -10.96 -12.37
CA ARG A 94 0.99 -12.14 -11.64
C ARG A 94 0.14 -13.39 -11.92
N ALA A 95 -1.08 -13.25 -12.46
CA ALA A 95 -1.95 -14.38 -12.79
C ALA A 95 -1.45 -15.16 -14.02
N ALA A 96 -0.78 -14.48 -14.96
CA ALA A 96 -0.11 -15.14 -16.09
C ALA A 96 1.25 -15.75 -15.72
N GLY A 97 1.78 -15.40 -14.55
CA GLY A 97 3.09 -15.83 -14.06
C GLY A 97 3.11 -17.24 -13.46
N PRO A 98 4.25 -17.64 -12.85
CA PRO A 98 4.42 -18.96 -12.22
C PRO A 98 3.45 -19.27 -11.08
N ALA A 99 2.89 -18.23 -10.44
CA ALA A 99 1.89 -18.38 -9.38
C ALA A 99 0.46 -18.61 -9.92
N GLY A 100 0.25 -18.48 -11.22
CA GLY A 100 -1.04 -18.69 -11.88
C GLY A 100 -0.93 -19.66 -13.05
N THR A 101 -1.15 -19.19 -14.28
CA THR A 101 -1.22 -20.06 -15.46
C THR A 101 0.13 -20.53 -15.98
N GLY A 102 1.22 -19.82 -15.67
CA GLY A 102 2.56 -20.11 -16.16
C GLY A 102 2.78 -19.82 -17.65
N GLU A 103 1.94 -18.98 -18.28
CA GLU A 103 2.11 -18.56 -19.68
C GLU A 103 3.45 -17.83 -19.90
N THR A 104 3.94 -17.16 -18.86
CA THR A 104 5.24 -16.48 -18.84
C THR A 104 5.91 -16.67 -17.48
N ASN A 105 7.24 -16.61 -17.46
CA ASN A 105 8.05 -16.73 -16.24
C ASN A 105 8.69 -15.40 -15.79
N TYR A 106 8.54 -14.34 -16.58
CA TYR A 106 9.10 -12.99 -16.34
C TYR A 106 10.62 -12.91 -16.11
N ILE A 107 11.39 -13.97 -16.37
CA ILE A 107 12.86 -13.98 -16.15
C ILE A 107 13.58 -12.92 -17.00
N GLY A 108 13.04 -12.59 -18.17
CA GLY A 108 13.54 -11.53 -19.06
C GLY A 108 12.81 -10.19 -18.93
N GLY A 109 12.00 -10.00 -17.88
CA GLY A 109 11.08 -8.86 -17.76
C GLY A 109 9.78 -9.03 -18.56
N VAL A 110 9.01 -7.94 -18.66
CA VAL A 110 7.76 -7.90 -19.44
C VAL A 110 8.08 -7.49 -20.88
N SER A 111 7.83 -8.39 -21.82
CA SER A 111 8.09 -8.17 -23.25
C SER A 111 6.84 -7.87 -24.08
N ASP A 112 5.65 -8.06 -23.50
CA ASP A 112 4.36 -7.83 -24.17
C ASP A 112 3.46 -7.00 -23.25
N PHE A 113 2.88 -5.93 -23.81
CA PHE A 113 1.98 -5.02 -23.11
C PHE A 113 0.75 -5.72 -22.52
N LYS A 114 0.32 -6.87 -23.07
CA LYS A 114 -0.81 -7.62 -22.52
C LYS A 114 -0.58 -8.12 -21.08
N TYR A 115 0.68 -8.22 -20.65
CA TYR A 115 1.06 -8.63 -19.29
C TYR A 115 1.34 -7.44 -18.36
N VAL A 116 1.16 -6.20 -18.83
CA VAL A 116 1.25 -5.00 -18.00
C VAL A 116 -0.09 -4.80 -17.29
N THR A 117 -0.04 -4.63 -15.97
CA THR A 117 -1.21 -4.34 -15.14
C THR A 117 -1.03 -3.04 -14.37
N GLY A 118 -2.13 -2.48 -13.87
CA GLY A 118 -2.13 -1.28 -13.03
C GLY A 118 -1.59 -1.54 -11.63
N LYS A 119 -1.01 -0.49 -11.03
CA LYS A 119 -0.54 -0.42 -9.64
C LYS A 119 -0.96 0.92 -9.03
N LEU A 120 -0.05 1.90 -8.96
CA LEU A 120 -0.41 3.28 -8.63
C LEU A 120 -1.20 3.94 -9.77
N ALA A 121 -0.99 3.54 -11.02
CA ALA A 121 -1.93 3.83 -12.10
C ALA A 121 -2.99 2.73 -12.18
N GLU A 122 -4.27 3.08 -12.09
CA GLU A 122 -5.39 2.13 -12.15
C GLU A 122 -5.77 1.79 -13.59
N SER A 123 -5.60 2.76 -14.50
CA SER A 123 -5.77 2.61 -15.94
C SER A 123 -4.80 3.53 -16.69
N TRP A 124 -4.62 3.24 -17.98
CA TRP A 124 -3.84 4.09 -18.87
C TRP A 124 -4.35 4.01 -20.29
N SER A 125 -4.01 5.01 -21.10
CA SER A 125 -4.21 5.00 -22.54
C SER A 125 -2.99 5.57 -23.26
N THR A 126 -2.79 5.12 -24.49
CA THR A 126 -1.74 5.62 -25.38
C THR A 126 -2.39 6.19 -26.64
N PRO A 127 -2.93 7.42 -26.60
CA PRO A 127 -3.70 7.98 -27.71
C PRO A 127 -2.88 8.11 -29.00
N GLU A 128 -1.56 8.26 -28.87
CA GLU A 128 -0.60 8.24 -29.96
C GLU A 128 0.74 7.64 -29.49
N VAL A 129 1.61 7.31 -30.43
CA VAL A 129 2.90 6.69 -30.14
C VAL A 129 3.74 7.65 -29.28
N GLY A 130 4.18 7.17 -28.11
CA GLY A 130 5.02 7.93 -27.19
C GLY A 130 4.25 8.79 -26.18
N VAL A 131 2.92 8.87 -26.26
CA VAL A 131 2.10 9.58 -25.28
C VAL A 131 1.37 8.59 -24.41
N TRP A 132 1.57 8.71 -23.09
CA TRP A 132 0.88 7.92 -22.08
C TRP A 132 0.04 8.84 -21.20
N ILE A 133 -1.23 8.51 -21.05
CA ILE A 133 -2.14 9.14 -20.08
C ILE A 133 -2.40 8.11 -18.99
N LEU A 134 -1.99 8.41 -17.76
CA LEU A 134 -2.10 7.52 -16.61
C LEU A 134 -3.16 8.05 -15.65
N ASP A 135 -4.12 7.20 -15.28
CA ASP A 135 -5.09 7.51 -14.24
C ASP A 135 -4.53 7.08 -12.88
N ILE A 136 -4.03 8.04 -12.11
CA ILE A 136 -3.36 7.79 -10.83
C ILE A 136 -4.39 7.56 -9.71
N ARG A 137 -4.22 6.44 -8.99
CA ARG A 137 -5.03 5.99 -7.86
C ARG A 137 -5.08 7.07 -6.78
N GLN A 138 -6.30 7.39 -6.36
CA GLN A 138 -6.56 8.28 -5.22
C GLN A 138 -6.62 7.47 -3.91
N GLY A 139 -6.46 8.14 -2.77
CA GLY A 139 -6.50 7.55 -1.43
C GLY A 139 -5.26 6.73 -1.05
N VAL A 140 -4.22 6.72 -1.89
CA VAL A 140 -2.92 6.13 -1.54
C VAL A 140 -2.21 7.10 -0.61
N HIS A 141 -1.71 6.62 0.53
CA HIS A 141 -1.01 7.45 1.50
C HIS A 141 0.41 6.93 1.68
N PHE A 142 1.34 7.86 1.84
CA PHE A 142 2.69 7.48 2.26
C PHE A 142 2.68 6.94 3.70
N THR A 143 3.73 6.20 4.06
CA THR A 143 3.86 5.67 5.43
C THR A 143 3.98 6.78 6.46
N ASN A 144 3.21 6.68 7.54
CA ASN A 144 3.31 7.52 8.73
C ASN A 144 3.50 6.66 9.97
N HIS A 145 4.76 6.41 10.32
CA HIS A 145 5.10 5.58 11.46
C HIS A 145 6.16 6.25 12.33
N ALA A 146 5.93 6.26 13.64
CA ALA A 146 6.88 6.82 14.60
C ALA A 146 8.21 6.06 14.51
N GLY A 147 9.31 6.80 14.34
CA GLY A 147 10.66 6.22 14.21
C GLY A 147 11.12 5.95 12.79
N PHE A 148 10.31 6.25 11.76
CA PHE A 148 10.77 6.25 10.37
C PHE A 148 11.08 7.68 9.91
N GLU A 149 12.34 7.96 9.59
CA GLU A 149 12.79 9.28 9.11
C GLU A 149 12.02 9.75 7.88
N ALA A 150 11.68 8.82 6.97
CA ALA A 150 10.85 9.11 5.79
C ALA A 150 9.50 9.76 6.16
N SER A 151 8.90 9.37 7.29
CA SER A 151 7.62 9.92 7.75
C SER A 151 7.73 11.40 8.17
N GLU A 152 8.94 11.93 8.45
CA GLU A 152 9.14 13.36 8.70
C GLU A 152 8.96 14.21 7.44
N PHE A 153 9.22 13.64 6.25
CA PHE A 153 9.15 14.36 4.99
C PHE A 153 7.77 14.32 4.35
N VAL A 154 7.08 13.18 4.41
CA VAL A 154 5.78 12.98 3.75
C VAL A 154 4.60 12.93 4.72
N GLY A 155 4.84 12.69 6.01
CA GLY A 155 3.83 12.87 7.08
C GLY A 155 2.54 12.07 6.91
N GLY A 156 2.55 11.00 6.13
CA GLY A 156 1.34 10.24 5.81
C GLY A 156 0.35 10.95 4.91
N ARG A 157 0.76 12.02 4.22
CA ARG A 157 -0.14 12.69 3.27
C ARG A 157 -0.55 11.75 2.14
N GLU A 158 -1.66 12.07 1.52
CA GLU A 158 -2.09 11.43 0.28
C GLU A 158 -1.06 11.67 -0.84
N MET A 159 -0.75 10.62 -1.57
CA MET A 159 0.03 10.66 -2.80
C MET A 159 -0.82 11.25 -3.90
N THR A 160 -0.20 12.11 -4.70
CA THR A 160 -0.82 12.84 -5.81
C THR A 160 -0.18 12.47 -7.14
N ALA A 161 -0.77 12.90 -8.25
CA ALA A 161 -0.17 12.71 -9.57
C ALA A 161 1.17 13.46 -9.69
N GLU A 162 1.34 14.56 -8.96
CA GLU A 162 2.55 15.37 -8.89
C GLU A 162 3.71 14.60 -8.25
N ASP A 163 3.44 13.70 -7.29
CA ASP A 163 4.48 12.85 -6.70
C ASP A 163 5.02 11.84 -7.71
N VAL A 164 4.11 11.26 -8.50
CA VAL A 164 4.47 10.35 -9.60
C VAL A 164 5.26 11.09 -10.68
N ALA A 165 4.80 12.28 -11.07
CA ALA A 165 5.49 13.13 -12.03
C ALA A 165 6.89 13.50 -11.54
N TYR A 166 7.03 13.92 -10.28
CA TYR A 166 8.31 14.25 -9.67
C TYR A 166 9.32 13.10 -9.77
N SER A 167 8.91 11.85 -9.48
CA SER A 167 9.80 10.70 -9.60
C SER A 167 10.27 10.46 -11.05
N ILE A 168 9.39 10.62 -12.03
CA ILE A 168 9.73 10.49 -13.46
C ILE A 168 10.67 11.62 -13.90
N GLU A 169 10.35 12.85 -13.54
CA GLU A 169 11.14 14.04 -13.89
C GLU A 169 12.52 14.01 -13.24
N TRP A 170 12.61 13.56 -11.98
CA TRP A 170 13.89 13.38 -11.31
C TRP A 170 14.77 12.37 -12.04
N MET A 171 14.21 11.24 -12.49
CA MET A 171 14.97 10.27 -13.29
C MET A 171 15.37 10.84 -14.66
N ARG A 172 14.53 11.68 -15.26
CA ARG A 172 14.84 12.34 -16.53
C ARG A 172 15.99 13.34 -16.41
N ASP A 173 15.92 14.19 -15.40
CA ASP A 173 16.77 15.38 -15.32
C ASP A 173 18.09 15.13 -14.58
N ASN A 174 18.21 14.03 -13.85
CA ASN A 174 19.40 13.73 -13.07
C ASN A 174 20.37 12.84 -13.86
N PRO A 175 21.59 13.31 -14.19
CA PRO A 175 22.54 12.55 -15.00
C PRO A 175 23.06 11.27 -14.32
N THR A 176 22.89 11.15 -13.01
CA THR A 176 23.21 9.92 -12.27
C THR A 176 22.02 8.98 -12.15
N SER A 177 20.87 9.27 -12.76
CA SER A 177 19.75 8.34 -12.71
C SER A 177 20.08 7.04 -13.42
N VAL A 178 19.43 5.96 -13.03
CA VAL A 178 19.58 4.66 -13.70
C VAL A 178 19.21 4.76 -15.18
N SER A 179 18.17 5.53 -15.54
CA SER A 179 17.78 5.75 -16.93
C SER A 179 18.87 6.47 -17.72
N SER A 180 19.48 7.52 -17.16
CA SER A 180 20.57 8.25 -17.82
C SER A 180 21.85 7.42 -17.93
N ILE A 181 22.14 6.54 -16.96
CA ILE A 181 23.32 5.66 -16.98
C ILE A 181 23.14 4.48 -17.94
N SER A 182 21.98 3.82 -17.88
CA SER A 182 21.69 2.61 -18.66
C SER A 182 21.29 2.91 -20.10
N GLU A 183 20.55 3.99 -20.33
CA GLU A 183 19.99 4.36 -21.63
C GLU A 183 20.35 5.81 -22.03
N PRO A 184 21.65 6.19 -22.04
CA PRO A 184 22.07 7.58 -22.23
C PRO A 184 21.64 8.19 -23.57
N ASN A 185 21.39 7.36 -24.58
CA ASN A 185 20.95 7.83 -25.90
C ASN A 185 19.43 8.12 -25.97
N LEU A 186 18.63 7.55 -25.07
CA LEU A 186 17.20 7.84 -24.98
C LEU A 186 16.91 9.11 -24.17
N MET A 187 17.86 9.54 -23.35
CA MET A 187 17.72 10.65 -22.41
C MET A 187 18.41 11.95 -22.86
N GLN A 188 19.07 11.95 -24.03
CA GLN A 188 19.67 13.13 -24.70
C GLN A 188 18.67 13.80 -25.64
#